data_AF-A0A2U1ZVC1-F1
#
_entry.id   AF-A0A2U1ZVC1-F1
#
_cell.length_a   1.000
_cell.length_b   1.000
_cell.length_c   1.000
_cell.angle_alpha   90.00
_cell.angle_beta   90.00
_cell.angle_gamma   90.00
#
_symmetry.space_group_name_H-M   'P 1'
#
loop_
_entity.id
_entity.type
_entity.pdbx_description
1 polymer ?
#
loop_
_entity_poly.entity_id
_entity_poly.type
_entity_poly.pdbx_seq_one_letter_code
_entity_poly.pdbx_strand_id
1 'polypeptide(L)'
;MSPTTTARHRIRRSALVLGALGLAVLPAGAASAAPAPQPGPTGATVTAVSSLGDRVASPDGETTLTLTGAGFQSIDGGFGGLYVLFGWVADGAWQPSAGGGFGETYAYQPDTQAAENAGYQKFVTFPGSSTASEANGAELALDGSWATDLVIPGPVLTVTDAAGENARELDCRVETCGIITFGAHGVVNANNETFTPISFAPVAAAESEAAPEAPAETATESPSETATPTPQATPSPEGEVTASAQESGTSDVGSADTGSDSSAAPWVVAGSAGAAAIAAAVTAGVVAKRRKDAARAE
;
A
#
# COMPACT_ATOMS: atom_id res chain seq x y z
N MET A 1 36.61 74.89 -35.37
CA MET A 1 36.11 75.02 -36.76
C MET A 1 35.20 73.83 -37.04
N SER A 2 33.88 74.06 -37.12
CA SER A 2 32.92 73.20 -37.82
C SER A 2 33.02 73.43 -39.34
N PRO A 3 32.53 72.53 -40.23
CA PRO A 3 31.09 72.30 -40.52
C PRO A 3 30.73 70.79 -40.56
N THR A 4 29.52 70.26 -40.30
CA THR A 4 28.12 70.46 -40.77
C THR A 4 27.84 69.99 -42.21
N THR A 5 26.96 68.96 -42.36
CA THR A 5 25.82 68.79 -43.33
C THR A 5 25.65 67.30 -43.74
N THR A 6 24.67 66.52 -43.27
CA THR A 6 23.22 66.36 -43.58
C THR A 6 22.87 65.58 -44.86
N ALA A 7 22.21 64.42 -44.72
CA ALA A 7 21.14 63.89 -45.60
C ALA A 7 20.44 62.69 -44.91
N ARG A 8 19.37 62.88 -44.13
CA ARG A 8 17.95 62.81 -44.51
C ARG A 8 17.61 61.67 -45.51
N HIS A 9 17.06 60.57 -44.99
CA HIS A 9 16.01 59.84 -45.70
C HIS A 9 14.79 59.60 -44.80
N ARG A 10 13.64 59.80 -45.46
CA ARG A 10 12.32 60.05 -44.91
C ARG A 10 11.63 58.75 -44.48
N ILE A 11 11.07 58.81 -43.28
CA ILE A 11 9.70 58.42 -42.89
C ILE A 11 8.91 57.67 -43.99
N ARG A 12 8.57 56.41 -43.71
CA ARG A 12 7.22 55.89 -43.99
C ARG A 12 6.69 55.18 -42.76
N ARG A 13 5.70 55.83 -42.16
CA ARG A 13 4.79 55.29 -41.14
C ARG A 13 3.95 54.21 -41.82
N SER A 14 3.96 53.00 -41.27
CA SER A 14 2.84 52.08 -41.40
C SER A 14 2.38 51.76 -39.99
N ALA A 15 1.31 52.44 -39.58
CA ALA A 15 0.58 52.11 -38.38
C ALA A 15 -0.10 50.76 -38.58
N LEU A 16 0.27 49.77 -37.76
CA LEU A 16 -0.52 48.57 -37.56
C LEU A 16 -1.15 48.69 -36.18
N VAL A 17 -2.39 49.21 -36.18
CA VAL A 17 -3.34 48.99 -35.10
C VAL A 17 -3.94 47.61 -35.35
N LEU A 18 -3.61 46.62 -34.51
CA LEU A 18 -4.38 45.38 -34.41
C LEU A 18 -4.33 44.85 -32.98
N GLY A 19 -5.47 44.96 -32.31
CA GLY A 19 -6.03 43.98 -31.40
C GLY A 19 -5.22 43.64 -30.15
N ALA A 20 -5.53 44.31 -29.04
CA ALA A 20 -5.34 43.73 -27.71
C ALA A 20 -6.26 42.50 -27.58
N LEU A 21 -5.74 41.31 -27.87
CA LEU A 21 -6.34 40.05 -27.41
C LEU A 21 -6.02 39.93 -25.92
N GLY A 22 -7.04 40.15 -25.08
CA GLY A 22 -6.97 39.80 -23.66
C GLY A 22 -6.76 38.30 -23.53
N LEU A 23 -5.53 37.90 -23.18
CA LEU A 23 -5.20 36.53 -22.84
C LEU A 23 -5.80 36.26 -21.45
N ALA A 24 -6.99 35.67 -21.42
CA ALA A 24 -7.56 35.14 -20.20
C ALA A 24 -6.65 34.00 -19.70
N VAL A 25 -5.81 34.30 -18.73
CA VAL A 25 -5.05 33.29 -17.98
C VAL A 25 -6.06 32.53 -17.13
N LEU A 26 -6.61 31.46 -17.68
CA LEU A 26 -7.28 30.43 -16.89
C LEU A 26 -6.19 29.78 -16.01
N PRO A 27 -6.34 29.74 -14.68
CA PRO A 27 -5.49 28.89 -13.87
C PRO A 27 -5.80 27.44 -14.28
N ALA A 28 -4.92 26.86 -15.10
CA ALA A 28 -4.90 25.42 -15.30
C ALA A 28 -4.53 24.82 -13.94
N GLY A 29 -5.54 24.38 -13.19
CA GLY A 29 -5.32 23.57 -12.00
C GLY A 29 -4.48 22.37 -12.41
N ALA A 30 -3.26 22.30 -11.89
CA ALA A 30 -2.40 21.14 -12.07
C ALA A 30 -3.10 19.96 -11.39
N ALA A 31 -3.82 19.14 -12.16
CA ALA A 31 -4.25 17.85 -11.69
C ALA A 31 -2.98 17.05 -11.43
N SER A 32 -2.66 16.82 -10.14
CA SER A 32 -1.59 15.93 -9.74
C SER A 32 -1.92 14.55 -10.30
N ALA A 33 -1.25 14.16 -11.39
CA ALA A 33 -1.41 12.83 -11.95
C ALA A 33 -0.92 11.84 -10.89
N ALA A 34 -1.78 10.90 -10.51
CA ALA A 34 -1.39 9.82 -9.61
C ALA A 34 -0.17 9.08 -10.20
N PRO A 35 0.75 8.57 -9.36
CA PRO A 35 1.88 7.81 -9.84
C PRO A 35 1.43 6.65 -10.74
N ALA A 36 2.18 6.42 -11.82
CA ALA A 36 1.91 5.33 -12.75
C ALA A 36 2.41 3.99 -12.17
N PRO A 37 1.73 2.87 -12.44
CA PRO A 37 2.24 1.54 -12.10
C PRO A 37 3.66 1.33 -12.62
N GLN A 38 4.48 0.67 -11.81
CA GLN A 38 5.83 0.25 -12.14
C GLN A 38 5.80 -1.26 -12.47
N PRO A 39 5.73 -1.64 -13.75
CA PRO A 39 5.75 -3.04 -14.15
C PRO A 39 7.12 -3.67 -13.86
N GLY A 40 7.14 -4.98 -13.67
CA GLY A 40 8.37 -5.74 -13.55
C GLY A 40 9.16 -5.77 -14.87
N PRO A 41 10.45 -6.17 -14.85
CA PRO A 41 11.32 -6.20 -16.03
C PRO A 41 10.84 -7.18 -17.11
N THR A 42 10.00 -8.15 -16.76
CA THR A 42 9.34 -9.09 -17.69
C THR A 42 8.05 -8.54 -18.29
N GLY A 43 7.62 -7.34 -17.89
CA GLY A 43 6.27 -6.83 -18.13
C GLY A 43 5.25 -7.31 -17.10
N ALA A 44 5.69 -7.83 -15.95
CA ALA A 44 4.80 -8.22 -14.86
C ALA A 44 3.94 -7.03 -14.38
N THR A 45 2.64 -7.24 -14.21
CA THR A 45 1.70 -6.20 -13.80
C THR A 45 0.68 -6.72 -12.80
N VAL A 46 0.22 -5.85 -11.91
CA VAL A 46 -0.90 -6.13 -11.00
C VAL A 46 -2.01 -5.12 -11.24
N THR A 47 -3.23 -5.63 -11.47
CA THR A 47 -4.47 -4.84 -11.43
C THR A 47 -5.08 -4.96 -10.03
N ALA A 48 -5.65 -3.87 -9.52
CA ALA A 48 -6.23 -3.82 -8.19
C ALA A 48 -7.59 -3.11 -8.24
N VAL A 49 -8.66 -3.82 -7.90
CA VAL A 49 -10.02 -3.30 -7.95
C VAL A 49 -10.67 -3.42 -6.59
N SER A 50 -11.38 -2.37 -6.16
CA SER A 50 -12.25 -2.40 -4.98
C SER A 50 -13.68 -2.04 -5.38
N SER A 51 -14.59 -2.08 -4.40
CA SER A 51 -15.94 -1.54 -4.57
C SER A 51 -15.96 -0.02 -4.87
N LEU A 52 -14.87 0.69 -4.59
CA LEU A 52 -14.72 2.14 -4.83
C LEU A 52 -14.12 2.44 -6.22
N GLY A 53 -13.65 1.42 -6.94
CA GLY A 53 -13.11 1.55 -8.29
C GLY A 53 -11.71 0.97 -8.45
N ASP A 54 -11.06 1.32 -9.57
CA ASP A 54 -9.70 0.89 -9.88
C ASP A 54 -8.69 1.62 -9.00
N ARG A 55 -7.90 0.86 -8.23
CA ARG A 55 -6.81 1.36 -7.38
C ARG A 55 -7.27 2.41 -6.36
N VAL A 56 -8.47 2.27 -5.81
CA VAL A 56 -9.03 3.16 -4.78
C VAL A 56 -9.30 2.39 -3.49
N ALA A 57 -8.84 2.93 -2.37
CA ALA A 57 -9.14 2.47 -1.01
C ALA A 57 -9.93 3.51 -0.20
N SER A 58 -10.64 3.06 0.83
CA SER A 58 -11.40 3.91 1.75
C SER A 58 -10.47 4.70 2.67
N PRO A 59 -10.68 6.01 2.87
CA PRO A 59 -9.91 6.80 3.83
C PRO A 59 -10.29 6.52 5.30
N ASP A 60 -11.45 5.91 5.54
CA ASP A 60 -12.08 5.84 6.87
C ASP A 60 -12.24 4.41 7.41
N GLY A 61 -11.69 3.41 6.72
CA GLY A 61 -11.76 2.03 7.18
C GLY A 61 -11.17 1.01 6.23
N GLU A 62 -11.38 -0.25 6.58
CA GLU A 62 -10.86 -1.39 5.84
C GLU A 62 -11.40 -1.42 4.40
N THR A 63 -10.53 -1.79 3.46
CA THR A 63 -10.91 -2.04 2.06
C THR A 63 -10.32 -3.34 1.57
N THR A 64 -11.17 -4.24 1.08
CA THR A 64 -10.72 -5.42 0.33
C THR A 64 -10.50 -5.05 -1.13
N LEU A 65 -9.33 -5.40 -1.64
CA LEU A 65 -8.97 -5.31 -3.05
C LEU A 65 -9.00 -6.70 -3.66
N THR A 66 -9.65 -6.85 -4.80
CA THR A 66 -9.44 -8.00 -5.69
C THR A 66 -8.26 -7.70 -6.60
N LEU A 67 -7.24 -8.54 -6.52
CA LEU A 67 -5.98 -8.41 -7.24
C LEU A 67 -5.88 -9.48 -8.33
N THR A 68 -5.33 -9.08 -9.47
CA THR A 68 -4.96 -10.02 -10.54
C THR A 68 -3.58 -9.66 -11.04
N GLY A 69 -2.69 -10.65 -11.11
CA GLY A 69 -1.35 -10.50 -11.65
C GLY A 69 -1.17 -11.26 -12.95
N ALA A 70 -0.29 -10.74 -13.80
CA ALA A 70 0.12 -11.38 -15.05
C ALA A 70 1.60 -11.09 -15.34
N GLY A 71 2.26 -11.96 -16.12
CA GLY A 71 3.65 -11.76 -16.56
C GLY A 71 4.72 -12.03 -15.50
N PHE A 72 4.33 -12.62 -14.37
CA PHE A 72 5.25 -13.02 -13.31
C PHE A 72 6.05 -14.27 -13.71
N GLN A 73 7.29 -14.38 -13.25
CA GLN A 73 8.00 -15.65 -13.38
C GLN A 73 7.35 -16.70 -12.47
N SER A 74 7.08 -17.87 -13.03
CA SER A 74 6.61 -19.06 -12.32
C SER A 74 7.59 -20.22 -12.53
N ILE A 75 7.95 -20.94 -11.47
CA ILE A 75 8.94 -22.01 -11.50
C ILE A 75 8.31 -23.26 -10.90
N ASP A 76 8.07 -24.28 -11.73
CA ASP A 76 7.57 -25.58 -11.26
C ASP A 76 8.56 -26.23 -10.27
N GLY A 77 8.06 -26.60 -9.10
CA GLY A 77 8.87 -27.08 -7.98
C GLY A 77 9.80 -26.02 -7.36
N GLY A 78 9.66 -24.74 -7.73
CA GLY A 78 10.47 -23.65 -7.21
C GLY A 78 10.23 -23.39 -5.73
N PHE A 79 11.26 -22.99 -5.00
CA PHE A 79 11.13 -22.58 -3.60
C PHE A 79 10.40 -21.23 -3.48
N GLY A 80 9.38 -21.17 -2.63
CA GLY A 80 8.64 -19.95 -2.36
C GLY A 80 7.63 -19.58 -3.46
N GLY A 81 7.70 -18.34 -3.90
CA GLY A 81 6.73 -17.71 -4.78
C GLY A 81 6.82 -16.20 -4.68
N LEU A 82 5.69 -15.52 -4.51
CA LEU A 82 5.61 -14.08 -4.37
C LEU A 82 4.83 -13.67 -3.11
N TYR A 83 5.33 -12.67 -2.40
CA TYR A 83 4.50 -11.92 -1.46
C TYR A 83 3.77 -10.81 -2.20
N VAL A 84 2.50 -10.60 -1.85
CA VAL A 84 1.67 -9.48 -2.28
C VAL A 84 1.26 -8.71 -1.03
N LEU A 85 1.59 -7.42 -1.01
CA LEU A 85 1.58 -6.60 0.20
C LEU A 85 1.03 -5.21 -0.13
N PHE A 86 0.42 -4.56 0.86
CA PHE A 86 0.13 -3.12 0.80
C PHE A 86 1.19 -2.36 1.60
N GLY A 87 1.80 -1.35 0.98
CA GLY A 87 2.90 -0.64 1.60
C GLY A 87 3.38 0.58 0.83
N TRP A 88 4.47 1.13 1.33
CA TRP A 88 5.16 2.30 0.79
C TRP A 88 6.46 1.90 0.10
N VAL A 89 6.81 2.68 -0.92
CA VAL A 89 8.12 2.65 -1.56
C VAL A 89 8.71 4.05 -1.60
N ALA A 90 10.01 4.15 -1.39
CA ALA A 90 10.74 5.40 -1.61
C ALA A 90 10.77 5.74 -3.10
N ASP A 91 10.99 7.03 -3.40
CA ASP A 91 11.32 7.46 -4.75
C ASP A 91 12.65 6.83 -5.20
N GLY A 92 12.65 6.23 -6.40
CA GLY A 92 13.83 5.58 -6.98
C GLY A 92 13.83 4.06 -6.79
N ALA A 93 15.02 3.48 -6.58
CA ALA A 93 15.20 2.03 -6.50
C ALA A 93 14.79 1.52 -5.11
N TRP A 94 13.53 1.09 -4.98
CA TRP A 94 13.01 0.47 -3.76
C TRP A 94 13.16 -1.06 -3.76
N GLN A 95 13.30 -1.64 -4.95
CA GLN A 95 13.27 -3.08 -5.17
C GLN A 95 14.40 -3.79 -4.42
N PRO A 96 14.12 -4.95 -3.77
CA PRO A 96 15.17 -5.79 -3.20
C PRO A 96 16.26 -6.16 -4.22
N SER A 97 15.89 -6.49 -5.46
CA SER A 97 16.87 -6.80 -6.52
C SER A 97 17.78 -5.64 -6.93
N ALA A 98 17.38 -4.40 -6.62
CA ALA A 98 18.14 -3.19 -6.87
C ALA A 98 18.86 -2.67 -5.61
N GLY A 99 18.90 -3.46 -4.54
CA GLY A 99 19.56 -3.11 -3.28
C GLY A 99 18.67 -2.36 -2.28
N GLY A 100 17.35 -2.31 -2.51
CA GLY A 100 16.40 -1.76 -1.56
C GLY A 100 16.27 -2.60 -0.29
N GLY A 101 15.98 -1.94 0.82
CA GLY A 101 15.88 -2.53 2.16
C GLY A 101 14.55 -2.22 2.84
N PHE A 102 14.02 -3.21 3.55
CA PHE A 102 12.81 -3.03 4.37
C PHE A 102 13.05 -2.00 5.48
N GLY A 103 12.07 -1.13 5.71
CA GLY A 103 12.15 -0.02 6.65
C GLY A 103 12.91 1.20 6.12
N GLU A 104 13.72 1.04 5.06
CA GLU A 104 14.56 2.10 4.48
C GLU A 104 13.97 2.62 3.16
N THR A 105 13.86 1.74 2.16
CA THR A 105 13.39 2.10 0.81
C THR A 105 12.05 1.50 0.46
N TYR A 106 11.55 0.55 1.25
CA TYR A 106 10.17 0.09 1.21
C TYR A 106 9.73 -0.36 2.60
N ALA A 107 8.44 -0.28 2.88
CA ALA A 107 7.84 -0.81 4.10
C ALA A 107 6.40 -1.24 3.79
N TYR A 108 5.83 -2.13 4.57
CA TYR A 108 4.47 -2.64 4.32
C TYR A 108 3.74 -2.91 5.62
N GLN A 109 2.42 -3.01 5.52
CA GLN A 109 1.55 -3.34 6.65
C GLN A 109 1.97 -4.70 7.23
N PRO A 110 2.37 -4.76 8.52
CA PRO A 110 2.74 -6.02 9.13
C PRO A 110 1.56 -6.99 9.23
N ASP A 111 1.84 -8.27 9.02
CA ASP A 111 0.92 -9.40 9.24
C ASP A 111 1.73 -10.63 9.67
N THR A 112 1.04 -11.70 10.08
CA THR A 112 1.69 -12.99 10.27
C THR A 112 1.93 -13.66 8.91
N GLN A 113 2.99 -14.46 8.81
CA GLN A 113 3.27 -15.26 7.61
C GLN A 113 2.54 -16.61 7.60
N ALA A 114 1.65 -16.85 8.57
CA ALA A 114 0.86 -18.07 8.60
C ALA A 114 -0.20 -18.04 7.50
N ALA A 115 -0.68 -19.23 7.13
CA ALA A 115 -1.77 -19.33 6.17
C ALA A 115 -3.00 -18.54 6.67
N GLU A 116 -3.31 -18.68 7.95
CA GLU A 116 -4.28 -17.87 8.67
C GLU A 116 -3.63 -16.56 9.14
N ASN A 117 -3.97 -15.46 8.47
CA ASN A 117 -3.51 -14.12 8.81
C ASN A 117 -4.63 -13.09 8.63
N ALA A 118 -4.37 -11.81 8.94
CA ALA A 118 -5.38 -10.75 8.85
C ALA A 118 -5.73 -10.38 7.39
N GLY A 119 -5.00 -10.91 6.41
CA GLY A 119 -5.18 -10.64 5.00
C GLY A 119 -4.42 -9.42 4.50
N TYR A 120 -3.55 -8.82 5.31
CA TYR A 120 -2.71 -7.67 4.93
C TYR A 120 -1.47 -8.11 4.14
N GLN A 121 -1.14 -9.40 4.23
CA GLN A 121 -0.12 -10.07 3.43
C GLN A 121 -0.71 -11.30 2.75
N LYS A 122 -0.38 -11.50 1.47
CA LYS A 122 -0.68 -12.73 0.75
C LYS A 122 0.58 -13.41 0.25
N PHE A 123 0.66 -14.71 0.47
CA PHE A 123 1.65 -15.57 -0.16
C PHE A 123 0.99 -16.31 -1.32
N VAL A 124 1.44 -16.01 -2.53
CA VAL A 124 1.08 -16.75 -3.74
C VAL A 124 2.26 -17.67 -4.09
N THR A 125 2.06 -18.97 -3.95
CA THR A 125 3.12 -19.98 -4.05
C THR A 125 3.43 -20.34 -5.51
N PHE A 126 4.67 -20.73 -5.79
CA PHE A 126 4.97 -21.45 -7.04
C PHE A 126 4.28 -22.82 -7.07
N PRO A 127 3.98 -23.34 -8.27
CA PRO A 127 3.38 -24.66 -8.41
C PRO A 127 4.34 -25.72 -7.91
N GLY A 128 3.85 -26.61 -7.03
CA GLY A 128 4.65 -27.68 -6.43
C GLY A 128 5.73 -27.20 -5.44
N SER A 129 5.66 -25.97 -4.94
CA SER A 129 6.65 -25.46 -3.99
C SER A 129 6.67 -26.24 -2.67
N SER A 130 7.86 -26.38 -2.07
CA SER A 130 8.00 -26.97 -0.73
C SER A 130 7.42 -26.10 0.39
N THR A 131 7.14 -24.82 0.14
CA THR A 131 6.50 -23.91 1.13
C THR A 131 5.00 -23.74 0.89
N ALA A 132 4.41 -24.45 -0.07
CA ALA A 132 3.01 -24.27 -0.48
C ALA A 132 1.98 -24.41 0.66
N SER A 133 2.31 -25.12 1.75
CA SER A 133 1.44 -25.23 2.94
C SER A 133 1.19 -23.90 3.66
N GLU A 134 2.05 -22.91 3.45
CA GLU A 134 1.92 -21.57 4.05
C GLU A 134 1.13 -20.61 3.14
N ALA A 135 0.77 -21.05 1.93
CA ALA A 135 0.11 -20.21 0.95
C ALA A 135 -1.33 -19.86 1.37
N ASN A 136 -1.66 -18.58 1.26
CA ASN A 136 -2.97 -18.04 1.62
C ASN A 136 -3.50 -17.01 0.61
N GLY A 137 -2.81 -16.86 -0.51
CA GLY A 137 -3.28 -16.15 -1.69
C GLY A 137 -3.83 -17.12 -2.72
N ALA A 138 -2.94 -17.65 -3.55
CA ALA A 138 -3.23 -18.61 -4.62
C ALA A 138 -1.96 -19.42 -4.96
N GLU A 139 -2.08 -20.38 -5.87
CA GLU A 139 -0.93 -20.94 -6.59
C GLU A 139 -0.73 -20.13 -7.90
N LEU A 140 0.52 -19.73 -8.17
CA LEU A 140 0.89 -19.04 -9.40
C LEU A 140 0.83 -20.00 -10.58
N ALA A 141 0.03 -19.67 -11.60
CA ALA A 141 0.00 -20.47 -12.81
C ALA A 141 1.35 -20.44 -13.55
N LEU A 142 1.64 -21.49 -14.34
CA LEU A 142 2.89 -21.57 -15.10
C LEU A 142 3.05 -20.47 -16.16
N ASP A 143 1.95 -19.83 -16.58
CA ASP A 143 1.96 -18.68 -17.47
C ASP A 143 2.21 -17.34 -16.75
N GLY A 144 2.42 -17.37 -15.43
CA GLY A 144 2.68 -16.19 -14.62
C GLY A 144 1.43 -15.44 -14.17
N SER A 145 0.24 -16.03 -14.33
CA SER A 145 -1.01 -15.43 -13.86
C SER A 145 -1.39 -15.90 -12.45
N TRP A 146 -2.03 -15.01 -11.69
CA TRP A 146 -2.57 -15.30 -10.36
C TRP A 146 -3.70 -14.33 -10.01
N ALA A 147 -4.54 -14.70 -9.04
CA ALA A 147 -5.55 -13.82 -8.46
C ALA A 147 -5.68 -14.06 -6.96
N THR A 148 -5.91 -13.01 -6.18
CA THR A 148 -6.18 -13.10 -4.75
C THR A 148 -6.89 -11.84 -4.26
N ASP A 149 -7.39 -11.87 -3.03
CA ASP A 149 -7.86 -10.66 -2.35
C ASP A 149 -6.81 -10.17 -1.36
N LEU A 150 -6.68 -8.86 -1.18
CA LEU A 150 -5.80 -8.24 -0.19
C LEU A 150 -6.58 -7.20 0.61
N VAL A 151 -6.37 -7.19 1.92
CA VAL A 151 -7.03 -6.24 2.82
C VAL A 151 -6.11 -5.06 3.09
N ILE A 152 -6.62 -3.85 2.89
CA ILE A 152 -6.00 -2.60 3.33
C ILE A 152 -6.72 -2.15 4.60
N PRO A 153 -6.07 -2.12 5.79
CA PRO A 153 -6.74 -1.77 7.04
C PRO A 153 -7.11 -0.28 7.13
N GLY A 154 -6.38 0.57 6.42
CA GLY A 154 -6.58 2.01 6.38
C GLY A 154 -5.39 2.75 5.79
N PRO A 155 -5.42 4.10 5.75
CA PRO A 155 -4.38 4.91 5.12
C PRO A 155 -3.10 5.08 5.96
N VAL A 156 -3.13 4.79 7.25
CA VAL A 156 -1.98 4.99 8.14
C VAL A 156 -1.41 3.62 8.52
N LEU A 157 -0.14 3.41 8.18
CA LEU A 157 0.60 2.19 8.49
C LEU A 157 1.56 2.46 9.65
N THR A 158 1.62 1.53 10.61
CA THR A 158 2.69 1.52 11.61
C THR A 158 3.80 0.60 11.12
N VAL A 159 4.95 1.18 10.79
CA VAL A 159 6.09 0.45 10.21
C VAL A 159 7.34 0.62 11.08
N THR A 160 8.24 -0.37 11.08
CA THR A 160 9.51 -0.35 11.80
C THR A 160 10.68 -0.37 10.82
N ASP A 161 11.90 -0.23 11.35
CA ASP A 161 13.10 -0.61 10.60
C ASP A 161 13.24 -2.14 10.48
N ALA A 162 14.29 -2.58 9.79
CA ALA A 162 14.61 -4.00 9.61
C ALA A 162 14.94 -4.76 10.91
N ALA A 163 15.36 -4.06 11.98
CA ALA A 163 15.56 -4.66 13.29
C ALA A 163 14.24 -4.83 14.07
N GLY A 164 13.13 -4.30 13.54
CA GLY A 164 11.88 -4.20 14.28
C GLY A 164 11.91 -3.06 15.31
N GLU A 165 12.93 -2.21 15.25
CA GLU A 165 13.12 -1.07 16.12
C GLU A 165 12.55 0.19 15.44
N ASN A 166 12.39 1.27 16.20
CA ASN A 166 12.06 2.59 15.66
C ASN A 166 10.74 2.64 14.84
N ALA A 167 9.62 2.36 15.50
CA ALA A 167 8.31 2.51 14.88
C ALA A 167 8.04 3.95 14.41
N ARG A 168 7.44 4.08 13.23
CA ARG A 168 6.94 5.34 12.67
C ARG A 168 5.59 5.13 12.01
N GLU A 169 4.79 6.18 12.01
CA GLU A 169 3.54 6.23 11.23
C GLU A 169 3.84 6.70 9.80
N LEU A 170 3.24 6.00 8.84
CA LEU A 170 3.32 6.33 7.43
C LEU A 170 1.90 6.58 6.89
N ASP A 171 1.63 7.81 6.46
CA ASP A 171 0.33 8.21 5.93
C ASP A 171 0.29 8.13 4.40
N CYS A 172 -0.37 7.10 3.89
CA CYS A 172 -0.54 6.82 2.46
C CYS A 172 -1.44 7.80 1.71
N ARG A 173 -2.01 8.80 2.39
CA ARG A 173 -2.68 9.95 1.74
C ARG A 173 -1.67 11.01 1.30
N VAL A 174 -0.47 10.98 1.88
CA VAL A 174 0.62 11.92 1.60
C VAL A 174 1.76 11.21 0.88
N GLU A 175 2.11 10.03 1.36
CA GLU A 175 3.17 9.18 0.84
C GLU A 175 2.68 8.26 -0.29
N THR A 176 3.57 7.87 -1.20
CA THR A 176 3.22 6.96 -2.29
C THR A 176 3.13 5.53 -1.77
N CYS A 177 1.91 5.08 -1.49
CA CYS A 177 1.62 3.70 -1.15
C CYS A 177 0.97 2.94 -2.31
N GLY A 178 1.04 1.62 -2.25
CA GLY A 178 0.49 0.75 -3.26
C GLY A 178 0.68 -0.72 -2.96
N ILE A 179 0.30 -1.53 -3.94
CA ILE A 179 0.53 -2.97 -3.95
C ILE A 179 1.96 -3.24 -4.36
N ILE A 180 2.71 -3.87 -3.48
CA ILE A 180 4.08 -4.31 -3.68
C ILE A 180 4.05 -5.81 -3.93
N THR A 181 4.80 -6.26 -4.94
CA THR A 181 5.17 -7.67 -5.06
C THR A 181 6.69 -7.82 -4.99
N PHE A 182 7.15 -8.92 -4.41
CA PHE A 182 8.54 -9.38 -4.46
C PHE A 182 8.62 -10.87 -4.10
N GLY A 183 9.78 -11.49 -4.28
CA GLY A 183 9.95 -12.92 -4.02
C GLY A 183 9.74 -13.30 -2.55
N ALA A 184 9.00 -14.37 -2.31
CA ALA A 184 8.68 -14.84 -0.96
C ALA A 184 9.88 -15.47 -0.24
N HIS A 185 9.80 -15.57 1.08
CA HIS A 185 10.80 -16.22 1.95
C HIS A 185 12.25 -15.76 1.72
N GLY A 186 12.42 -14.46 1.42
CA GLY A 186 13.74 -13.84 1.23
C GLY A 186 14.37 -14.07 -0.15
N VAL A 187 13.64 -14.64 -1.11
CA VAL A 187 14.12 -14.78 -2.49
C VAL A 187 14.12 -13.42 -3.18
N VAL A 188 15.31 -12.94 -3.54
CA VAL A 188 15.45 -11.74 -4.38
C VAL A 188 15.20 -12.13 -5.84
N ASN A 189 14.14 -11.59 -6.44
CA ASN A 189 13.78 -11.90 -7.82
C ASN A 189 13.13 -10.69 -8.53
N ALA A 190 13.92 -10.02 -9.36
CA ALA A 190 13.46 -8.87 -10.14
C ALA A 190 12.22 -9.18 -11.00
N ASN A 191 12.08 -10.41 -11.50
CA ASN A 191 10.95 -10.80 -12.37
C ASN A 191 9.61 -10.89 -11.62
N ASN A 192 9.62 -10.81 -10.30
CA ASN A 192 8.44 -10.84 -9.44
C ASN A 192 8.30 -9.56 -8.61
N GLU A 193 9.02 -8.50 -8.99
CA GLU A 193 8.97 -7.21 -8.31
C GLU A 193 8.15 -6.20 -9.13
N THR A 194 7.02 -5.77 -8.57
CA THR A 194 6.14 -4.76 -9.17
C THR A 194 5.65 -3.78 -8.11
N PHE A 195 5.27 -2.58 -8.54
CA PHE A 195 4.56 -1.63 -7.69
C PHE A 195 3.34 -1.04 -8.40
N THR A 196 2.16 -1.22 -7.82
CA THR A 196 0.90 -0.63 -8.31
C THR A 196 0.37 0.37 -7.27
N PRO A 197 0.51 1.70 -7.50
CA PRO A 197 0.10 2.70 -6.52
C PRO A 197 -1.40 2.63 -6.24
N ILE A 198 -1.81 2.83 -4.99
CA ILE A 198 -3.21 2.89 -4.56
C ILE A 198 -3.51 4.30 -4.06
N SER A 199 -4.63 4.84 -4.48
CA SER A 199 -5.14 6.13 -4.00
C SER A 199 -6.21 5.92 -2.92
N PHE A 200 -6.34 6.88 -2.03
CA PHE A 200 -7.45 6.91 -1.07
C PHE A 200 -8.53 7.85 -1.59
N ALA A 201 -9.80 7.42 -1.51
CA ALA A 201 -10.91 8.27 -1.90
C ALA A 201 -10.87 9.58 -1.09
N PRO A 202 -11.24 10.72 -1.69
CA PRO A 202 -11.31 11.96 -0.96
C PRO A 202 -12.32 11.81 0.18
N VAL A 203 -11.91 12.19 1.39
CA VAL A 203 -12.85 12.33 2.50
C VAL A 203 -13.85 13.39 2.06
N ALA A 204 -15.14 13.05 2.01
CA ALA A 204 -16.16 14.06 1.78
C ALA A 204 -16.00 15.08 2.91
N ALA A 205 -15.60 16.31 2.57
CA ALA A 205 -15.61 17.39 3.53
C ALA A 205 -17.03 17.42 4.07
N ALA A 206 -17.20 17.15 5.37
CA ALA A 206 -18.47 17.40 6.03
C ALA A 206 -18.82 18.84 5.64
N GLU A 207 -19.90 19.00 4.86
CA GLU A 207 -20.48 20.31 4.69
C GLU A 207 -20.73 20.77 6.11
N SER A 208 -19.95 21.76 6.56
CA SER A 208 -20.17 22.41 7.82
C SER A 208 -21.61 22.86 7.74
N GLU A 209 -22.51 22.14 8.40
CA GLU A 209 -23.88 22.55 8.59
C GLU A 209 -23.76 23.98 9.11
N ALA A 210 -24.13 24.93 8.25
CA ALA A 210 -24.13 26.33 8.63
C ALA A 210 -24.97 26.38 9.89
N ALA A 211 -24.35 26.78 11.00
CA ALA A 211 -25.02 26.88 12.27
C ALA A 211 -26.37 27.58 12.04
N PRO A 212 -27.49 27.00 12.48
CA PRO A 212 -28.78 27.65 12.31
C PRO A 212 -28.67 29.05 12.92
N GLU A 213 -28.96 30.05 12.08
CA GLU A 213 -29.03 31.44 12.51
C GLU A 213 -29.96 31.52 13.73
N ALA A 214 -29.45 32.06 14.82
CA ALA A 214 -30.13 32.07 16.11
C ALA A 214 -31.55 32.66 15.96
N PRO A 215 -32.59 32.02 16.52
CA PRO A 215 -33.92 32.61 16.54
C PRO A 215 -33.87 33.88 17.39
N ALA A 216 -34.34 34.99 16.85
CA ALA A 216 -34.64 36.19 17.63
C ALA A 216 -35.67 35.83 18.72
N GLU A 217 -35.35 36.16 19.95
CA GLU A 217 -36.22 35.98 21.11
C GLU A 217 -37.60 36.64 20.90
N THR A 218 -38.66 35.88 21.12
CA THR A 218 -39.91 36.44 21.63
C THR A 218 -40.45 35.49 22.69
N ALA A 219 -40.50 36.00 23.91
CA ALA A 219 -40.96 35.28 25.10
C ALA A 219 -42.49 35.12 25.12
N THR A 220 -42.92 34.15 25.93
CA THR A 220 -44.26 33.99 26.56
C THR A 220 -45.25 33.20 25.69
N GLU A 221 -45.86 32.07 26.08
CA GLU A 221 -46.33 31.61 27.40
C GLU A 221 -46.54 30.07 27.40
N SER A 222 -46.44 29.45 28.57
CA SER A 222 -46.84 28.05 28.88
C SER A 222 -48.25 28.09 29.50
N PRO A 223 -49.14 27.07 29.37
CA PRO A 223 -49.04 25.91 30.27
C PRO A 223 -49.48 24.53 29.71
N SER A 224 -48.80 23.51 30.23
CA SER A 224 -49.34 22.28 30.85
C SER A 224 -50.33 21.38 30.08
N GLU A 225 -50.01 20.08 29.92
CA GLU A 225 -50.64 18.98 30.69
C GLU A 225 -50.07 17.59 30.36
N THR A 226 -49.60 16.94 31.43
CA THR A 226 -49.78 15.53 31.86
C THR A 226 -50.46 14.53 30.91
N ALA A 227 -49.80 13.38 30.64
CA ALA A 227 -50.22 12.05 31.12
C ALA A 227 -49.40 10.89 30.49
N THR A 228 -48.86 10.03 31.35
CA THR A 228 -48.52 8.63 31.06
C THR A 228 -49.63 7.76 31.63
N PRO A 229 -50.07 6.68 30.96
CA PRO A 229 -49.85 5.36 31.57
C PRO A 229 -49.51 4.21 30.58
N THR A 230 -48.76 3.25 31.12
CA THR A 230 -48.39 1.89 30.66
C THR A 230 -49.61 0.90 30.73
N PRO A 231 -49.44 -0.44 30.58
CA PRO A 231 -49.25 -1.32 29.42
C PRO A 231 -50.52 -2.18 29.08
N GLN A 232 -50.50 -2.99 28.00
CA GLN A 232 -51.30 -4.25 27.94
C GLN A 232 -50.72 -5.30 26.97
N ALA A 233 -50.96 -6.57 27.29
CA ALA A 233 -50.31 -7.78 26.79
C ALA A 233 -51.07 -8.53 25.66
N THR A 234 -50.30 -9.30 24.85
CA THR A 234 -50.44 -10.72 24.36
C THR A 234 -51.85 -11.29 24.02
N PRO A 235 -52.11 -12.08 22.92
CA PRO A 235 -51.37 -13.31 22.53
C PRO A 235 -51.21 -13.72 21.04
N SER A 236 -50.30 -14.70 20.85
CA SER A 236 -50.15 -15.83 19.88
C SER A 236 -51.32 -16.18 18.92
N PRO A 237 -51.08 -16.86 17.75
CA PRO A 237 -50.57 -18.25 17.72
C PRO A 237 -49.64 -18.69 16.56
N GLU A 238 -48.94 -19.79 16.86
CA GLU A 238 -48.50 -20.97 16.06
C GLU A 238 -48.30 -20.90 14.54
N GLY A 239 -47.13 -21.39 14.13
CA GLY A 239 -46.80 -21.89 12.80
C GLY A 239 -45.57 -22.82 12.88
N GLU A 240 -45.85 -24.11 12.89
CA GLU A 240 -44.98 -25.30 12.98
C GLU A 240 -44.00 -25.48 11.80
N VAL A 241 -43.14 -26.51 11.91
CA VAL A 241 -42.33 -27.23 10.90
C VAL A 241 -40.88 -26.73 10.69
N THR A 242 -39.78 -27.50 10.74
CA THR A 242 -39.50 -28.94 10.89
C THR A 242 -38.06 -29.09 11.41
N ALA A 243 -37.84 -29.99 12.36
CA ALA A 243 -36.52 -30.48 12.74
C ALA A 243 -36.17 -31.75 11.94
N SER A 244 -34.93 -31.82 11.45
CA SER A 244 -34.27 -33.08 11.11
C SER A 244 -32.92 -33.10 11.82
N ALA A 245 -32.76 -34.10 12.68
CA ALA A 245 -31.54 -34.45 13.36
C ALA A 245 -30.64 -35.29 12.44
N GLN A 246 -29.33 -35.11 12.53
CA GLN A 246 -28.42 -36.26 12.55
C GLN A 246 -27.13 -35.94 13.33
N GLU A 247 -26.63 -37.03 13.90
CA GLU A 247 -25.78 -37.20 15.07
C GLU A 247 -24.28 -37.25 14.72
N SER A 248 -23.42 -36.83 15.67
CA SER A 248 -22.27 -37.61 16.19
C SER A 248 -21.04 -36.75 16.48
N GLY A 249 -20.45 -36.93 17.67
CA GLY A 249 -19.05 -36.60 17.92
C GLY A 249 -18.77 -35.98 19.28
N THR A 250 -18.80 -36.80 20.34
CA THR A 250 -18.19 -36.50 21.63
C THR A 250 -16.66 -36.53 21.53
N SER A 251 -15.98 -35.54 22.09
CA SER A 251 -14.70 -35.72 22.80
C SER A 251 -14.47 -34.53 23.72
N ASP A 252 -14.22 -34.89 24.98
CA ASP A 252 -14.14 -34.06 26.17
C ASP A 252 -12.66 -33.79 26.53
N VAL A 253 -12.43 -32.59 27.05
CA VAL A 253 -11.30 -32.01 27.81
C VAL A 253 -9.83 -32.33 27.53
N GLY A 254 -9.10 -31.23 27.35
CA GLY A 254 -7.70 -31.05 27.77
C GLY A 254 -7.36 -29.57 27.83
N SER A 255 -7.82 -28.86 28.86
CA SER A 255 -7.38 -27.49 29.17
C SER A 255 -5.99 -27.50 29.81
N ALA A 256 -5.09 -26.68 29.28
CA ALA A 256 -4.07 -26.00 30.06
C ALA A 256 -3.89 -24.58 29.50
N ASP A 257 -4.32 -23.64 30.32
CA ASP A 257 -4.26 -22.20 30.19
C ASP A 257 -2.82 -21.71 30.37
N THR A 258 -2.33 -20.86 29.45
CA THR A 258 -1.38 -19.79 29.80
C THR A 258 -1.67 -18.57 28.94
N GLY A 259 -2.41 -17.62 29.53
CA GLY A 259 -1.96 -16.23 29.67
C GLY A 259 -1.86 -15.35 28.41
N SER A 260 -2.72 -14.31 28.38
CA SER A 260 -2.52 -13.05 27.66
C SER A 260 -1.08 -12.55 27.65
N ASP A 261 -0.62 -12.01 26.52
CA ASP A 261 -0.42 -10.56 26.37
C ASP A 261 -0.13 -10.19 24.90
N SER A 262 -0.66 -9.04 24.50
CA SER A 262 -0.42 -8.38 23.22
C SER A 262 1.06 -8.03 23.04
N SER A 263 1.62 -8.19 21.83
CA SER A 263 2.41 -7.16 21.13
C SER A 263 3.13 -7.72 19.90
N ALA A 264 3.38 -6.79 18.97
CA ALA A 264 3.96 -6.94 17.65
C ALA A 264 5.31 -7.69 17.57
N ALA A 265 5.52 -8.27 16.39
CA ALA A 265 6.79 -8.61 15.73
C ALA A 265 7.90 -9.28 16.56
N PRO A 266 8.26 -10.52 16.18
CA PRO A 266 9.68 -10.73 15.90
C PRO A 266 9.89 -11.74 14.77
N TRP A 267 10.50 -11.31 13.66
CA TRP A 267 11.55 -12.11 13.04
C TRP A 267 12.40 -11.24 12.11
N VAL A 268 13.50 -10.76 12.68
CA VAL A 268 14.76 -10.65 11.96
C VAL A 268 15.15 -12.08 11.55
N VAL A 269 14.91 -12.46 10.30
CA VAL A 269 15.77 -13.44 9.62
C VAL A 269 16.78 -12.59 8.88
N ALA A 270 17.85 -12.14 9.54
CA ALA A 270 19.06 -12.92 9.65
C ALA A 270 19.36 -13.65 8.32
N GLY A 271 19.68 -12.88 7.28
CA GLY A 271 20.38 -13.37 6.09
C GLY A 271 21.68 -14.06 6.51
N SER A 272 21.59 -15.36 6.80
CA SER A 272 22.67 -16.16 7.37
C SER A 272 22.83 -17.44 6.57
N ALA A 273 23.27 -17.30 5.32
CA ALA A 273 24.04 -18.34 4.62
C ALA A 273 24.84 -17.80 3.42
N GLY A 274 24.57 -16.58 2.93
CA GLY A 274 25.30 -15.96 1.81
C GLY A 274 26.36 -14.90 2.19
N ALA A 275 26.31 -14.30 3.38
CA ALA A 275 27.14 -13.13 3.71
C ALA A 275 28.48 -13.46 4.41
N ALA A 276 28.66 -14.66 4.95
CA ALA A 276 29.92 -15.04 5.61
C ALA A 276 31.08 -15.31 4.62
N ALA A 277 30.78 -15.63 3.36
CA ALA A 277 31.81 -15.84 2.33
C ALA A 277 32.36 -14.52 1.75
N ILE A 278 31.55 -13.46 1.72
CA ILE A 278 31.95 -12.18 1.12
C ILE A 278 32.74 -11.31 2.12
N ALA A 279 32.38 -11.32 3.40
CA ALA A 279 33.13 -10.57 4.42
C ALA A 279 34.58 -11.10 4.61
N ALA A 280 34.78 -12.42 4.50
CA ALA A 280 36.10 -13.04 4.55
C ALA A 280 36.93 -12.74 3.27
N ALA A 281 36.29 -12.68 2.10
CA ALA A 281 36.96 -12.35 0.84
C ALA A 281 37.38 -10.87 0.77
N VAL A 282 36.58 -9.95 1.29
CA VAL A 282 36.89 -8.52 1.30
C VAL A 282 38.01 -8.20 2.30
N THR A 283 37.99 -8.79 3.50
CA THR A 283 39.08 -8.59 4.48
C THR A 283 40.40 -9.23 4.03
N ALA A 284 40.37 -10.43 3.45
CA ALA A 284 41.56 -11.05 2.86
C ALA A 284 42.13 -10.24 1.67
N GLY A 285 41.25 -9.69 0.81
CA GLY A 285 41.65 -8.85 -0.32
C GLY A 285 42.29 -7.53 0.11
N VAL A 286 41.76 -6.87 1.15
CA VAL A 286 42.32 -5.62 1.70
C VAL A 286 43.67 -5.87 2.39
N VAL A 287 43.83 -6.98 3.12
CA VAL A 287 45.10 -7.34 3.76
C VAL A 287 46.15 -7.74 2.72
N ALA A 288 45.79 -8.50 1.68
CA ALA A 288 46.72 -8.87 0.61
C ALA A 288 47.19 -7.65 -0.20
N LYS A 289 46.29 -6.69 -0.48
CA LYS A 289 46.63 -5.44 -1.17
C LYS A 289 47.60 -4.59 -0.34
N ARG A 290 47.33 -4.39 0.96
CA ARG A 290 48.21 -3.63 1.86
C ARG A 290 49.61 -4.24 1.99
N ARG A 291 49.73 -5.57 1.99
CA ARG A 291 51.05 -6.25 2.03
C ARG A 291 51.82 -6.10 0.71
N LYS A 292 51.13 -6.07 -0.42
CA LYS A 292 51.73 -5.91 -1.74
C LYS A 292 52.20 -4.46 -2.00
N ASP A 293 51.48 -3.48 -1.45
CA ASP A 293 51.85 -2.08 -1.51
C ASP A 293 53.06 -1.77 -0.60
N ALA A 294 53.14 -2.41 0.58
CA ALA A 294 54.31 -2.31 1.46
C ALA A 294 55.58 -2.92 0.84
N ALA A 295 55.46 -4.04 0.13
CA ALA A 295 56.61 -4.70 -0.54
C ALA A 295 57.07 -4.01 -1.84
N ARG A 296 56.37 -2.96 -2.30
CA ARG A 296 56.78 -2.13 -3.46
C ARG A 296 57.35 -0.78 -3.05
N ALA A 297 57.32 -0.48 -1.75
CA ALA A 297 57.87 0.74 -1.16
C ALA A 297 59.29 0.55 -0.58
N GLU A 298 59.84 -0.66 -0.66
CA GLU A 298 61.26 -0.99 -0.49
C GLU A 298 61.92 -1.23 -1.85
#